data_AF-A0A352SHN6-F1
#
_entry.id   AF-A0A352SHN6-F1
#
_cell.length_a   1.000
_cell.length_b   1.000
_cell.length_c   1.000
_cell.angle_alpha   90.00
_cell.angle_beta   90.00
_cell.angle_gamma   90.00
#
_symmetry.space_group_name_H-M   'P 1'
#
loop_
_entity.id
_entity.type
_entity.pdbx_description
1 polymer ?
#
loop_
_entity_poly.entity_id
_entity_poly.type
_entity_poly.pdbx_seq_one_letter_code
_entity_poly.pdbx_strand_id
1 'polypeptide(L)'
;MEQLISGVVSGVIASVIFAVILIAIKPRMKISDNICISKTDEGLIIAKIKIVNFSRRMLTNMKYTLHYCVDYDDGLTDITEIVPKKNFLTTVAAFSKKNTDYAVRISYEWDNKKYPMEENTRFVFTLQGTHPFSNTSKCIKREYRKNDLKIADFETGKSCKFILRH
;
A
#
# COMPACT_ATOMS: atom_id res chain seq x y z
N MET A 1 -43.28 -8.47 27.83
CA MET A 1 -43.05 -7.44 26.78
C MET A 1 -41.82 -6.59 27.09
N GLU A 2 -41.68 -6.07 28.32
CA GLU A 2 -40.52 -5.28 28.75
C GLU A 2 -39.16 -6.00 28.68
N GLN A 3 -39.09 -7.28 29.06
CA GLN A 3 -37.87 -8.09 28.92
C GLN A 3 -37.46 -8.30 27.45
N LEU A 4 -38.46 -8.41 26.55
CA LEU A 4 -38.25 -8.54 25.11
C LEU A 4 -37.74 -7.23 24.51
N ILE A 5 -38.33 -6.09 24.90
CA ILE A 5 -37.89 -4.76 24.48
C ILE A 5 -36.47 -4.46 25.01
N SER A 6 -36.18 -4.77 26.27
CA SER A 6 -34.85 -4.64 26.88
C SER A 6 -33.81 -5.53 26.19
N GLY A 7 -34.18 -6.76 25.84
CA GLY A 7 -33.34 -7.68 25.07
C GLY A 7 -33.00 -7.15 23.66
N VAL A 8 -33.98 -6.54 22.98
CA VAL A 8 -33.77 -5.93 21.66
C VAL A 8 -32.87 -4.70 21.76
N VAL A 9 -33.13 -3.80 22.71
CA VAL A 9 -32.35 -2.57 22.89
C VAL A 9 -30.90 -2.88 23.28
N SER A 10 -30.68 -3.83 24.20
CA SER A 10 -29.32 -4.27 24.57
C SER A 10 -28.57 -4.93 23.41
N GLY A 11 -29.26 -5.73 22.59
CA GLY A 11 -28.69 -6.33 21.38
C GLY A 11 -28.25 -5.28 20.35
N VAL A 12 -29.06 -4.24 20.12
CA VAL A 12 -28.72 -3.13 19.23
C VAL A 12 -27.51 -2.36 19.75
N ILE A 13 -27.48 -2.01 21.04
CA ILE A 13 -26.35 -1.29 21.65
C ILE A 13 -25.06 -2.10 21.55
N ALA A 14 -25.10 -3.39 21.87
CA ALA A 14 -23.93 -4.27 21.76
C ALA A 14 -23.42 -4.36 20.32
N SER A 15 -24.32 -4.45 19.34
CA SER A 15 -23.97 -4.46 17.91
C SER A 15 -23.26 -3.18 17.48
N VAL A 16 -23.76 -2.01 17.91
CA VAL A 16 -23.15 -0.71 17.62
C VAL A 16 -21.75 -0.61 18.24
N ILE A 17 -21.60 -0.99 19.51
CA ILE A 17 -20.30 -0.99 20.20
C ILE A 17 -19.31 -1.89 19.46
N PHE A 18 -19.73 -3.10 19.10
CA PHE A 18 -18.89 -4.04 18.37
C PHE A 18 -18.45 -3.49 17.01
N ALA A 19 -19.38 -2.88 16.26
CA ALA A 19 -19.07 -2.24 14.99
C ALA A 19 -18.03 -1.11 15.14
N VAL A 20 -18.16 -0.27 16.17
CA VAL A 20 -17.19 0.80 16.48
C VAL A 20 -15.80 0.23 16.77
N ILE A 21 -15.72 -0.83 17.56
CA ILE A 21 -14.45 -1.51 17.88
C ILE A 21 -13.81 -2.06 16.60
N LEU A 22 -14.56 -2.76 15.75
CA LEU A 22 -14.07 -3.29 14.49
C LEU A 22 -13.51 -2.20 13.55
N ILE A 23 -14.20 -1.05 13.48
CA ILE A 23 -13.74 0.09 12.68
C ILE A 23 -12.45 0.70 13.24
N ALA A 24 -12.29 0.71 14.56
CA ALA A 24 -11.12 1.27 15.24
C ALA A 24 -9.86 0.40 15.06
N ILE A 25 -10.02 -0.93 15.06
CA ILE A 25 -8.88 -1.87 14.94
C ILE A 25 -8.47 -2.14 13.48
N LYS A 26 -9.35 -1.91 12.50
CA LYS A 26 -9.07 -2.18 11.09
C LYS A 26 -7.93 -1.28 10.59
N PRO A 27 -6.82 -1.86 10.08
CA PRO A 27 -5.73 -1.07 9.48
C PRO A 27 -6.21 -0.13 8.38
N ARG A 28 -5.75 1.12 8.44
CA ARG A 28 -6.00 2.15 7.42
C ARG A 28 -4.68 2.45 6.71
N MET A 29 -4.53 1.91 5.51
CA MET A 29 -3.35 2.09 4.66
C MET A 29 -3.75 2.65 3.31
N LYS A 30 -2.82 3.38 2.67
CA LYS A 30 -2.91 3.81 1.28
C LYS A 30 -1.62 3.52 0.54
N ILE A 31 -1.73 3.08 -0.70
CA ILE A 31 -0.63 3.00 -1.67
C ILE A 31 -0.73 4.21 -2.60
N SER A 32 0.39 4.76 -3.08
CA SER A 32 0.39 5.81 -4.08
C SER A 32 -0.26 5.38 -5.38
N ASP A 33 -0.97 6.33 -6.02
CA ASP A 33 -1.63 6.10 -7.30
C ASP A 33 -0.62 5.99 -8.46
N ASN A 34 0.61 6.49 -8.26
CA ASN A 34 1.70 6.50 -9.22
C ASN A 34 2.95 5.78 -8.68
N ILE A 35 3.82 5.40 -9.62
CA ILE A 35 5.22 5.02 -9.34
C ILE A 35 6.10 6.20 -9.71
N CYS A 36 6.89 6.69 -8.75
CA CYS A 36 7.86 7.75 -9.01
C CYS A 36 9.20 7.17 -9.45
N ILE A 37 9.75 7.68 -10.53
CA ILE A 37 11.01 7.21 -11.13
C ILE A 37 12.06 8.31 -10.98
N SER A 38 13.22 7.93 -10.46
CA SER A 38 14.40 8.80 -10.40
C SER A 38 15.59 8.08 -11.03
N LYS A 39 16.35 8.78 -11.88
CA LYS A 39 17.66 8.33 -12.34
C LYS A 39 18.73 8.73 -11.31
N THR A 40 19.66 7.84 -11.03
CA THR A 40 20.89 8.17 -10.28
C THR A 40 21.97 8.61 -11.24
N ASP A 41 23.02 9.24 -10.71
CA ASP A 41 24.19 9.69 -11.49
C ASP A 41 24.95 8.52 -12.13
N GLU A 42 24.83 7.33 -11.54
CA GLU A 42 25.39 6.06 -12.04
C GLU A 42 24.52 5.41 -13.15
N GLY A 43 23.45 6.08 -13.59
CA GLY A 43 22.54 5.58 -14.63
C GLY A 43 21.49 4.57 -14.14
N LEU A 44 21.48 4.22 -12.85
CA LEU A 44 20.46 3.33 -12.28
C LEU A 44 19.11 4.03 -12.23
N ILE A 45 18.07 3.32 -12.68
CA ILE A 45 16.69 3.80 -12.60
C ILE A 45 16.06 3.22 -11.33
N ILE A 46 15.69 4.10 -10.40
CA ILE A 46 15.03 3.70 -9.16
C ILE A 46 13.55 4.06 -9.26
N ALA A 47 12.71 3.02 -9.24
CA ALA A 47 11.27 3.14 -9.10
C ALA A 47 10.89 3.15 -7.61
N LYS A 48 10.00 4.05 -7.21
CA LYS A 48 9.55 4.22 -5.83
C LYS A 48 8.04 4.10 -5.76
N ILE A 49 7.55 3.31 -4.82
CA ILE A 49 6.13 3.21 -4.47
C ILE A 49 5.98 3.73 -3.03
N LYS A 50 5.06 4.67 -2.82
CA LYS A 50 4.83 5.23 -1.49
C LYS A 50 3.67 4.52 -0.82
N ILE A 51 3.87 4.15 0.43
CA ILE A 51 2.82 3.62 1.30
C ILE A 51 2.66 4.55 2.51
N VAL A 52 1.41 4.72 2.95
CA VAL A 52 1.07 5.60 4.08
C VAL A 52 0.16 4.84 5.03
N ASN A 53 0.56 4.77 6.30
CA ASN A 53 -0.27 4.32 7.40
C ASN A 53 -1.08 5.51 7.96
N PHE A 54 -2.40 5.45 7.82
CA PHE A 54 -3.36 6.38 8.40
C PHE A 54 -3.94 5.88 9.72
N SER A 55 -3.56 4.69 10.18
CA SER A 55 -4.01 4.14 11.45
C SER A 55 -3.38 4.91 12.61
N ARG A 56 -4.12 5.07 13.71
CA ARG A 56 -3.57 5.63 14.97
C ARG A 56 -2.63 4.66 15.71
N ARG A 57 -2.37 3.49 15.13
CA ARG A 57 -1.49 2.45 15.65
C ARG A 57 -0.46 2.10 14.58
N MET A 58 0.70 1.65 15.05
CA MET A 58 1.74 1.08 14.19
C MET A 58 1.19 -0.17 13.51
N LEU A 59 1.63 -0.42 12.29
CA LEU A 59 1.37 -1.68 11.60
C LEU A 59 2.55 -2.61 11.79
N THR A 60 2.26 -3.89 12.00
CA THR A 60 3.24 -4.97 12.14
C THR A 60 3.01 -6.02 11.05
N ASN A 61 3.94 -6.97 10.95
CA ASN A 61 3.89 -8.06 9.96
C ASN A 61 3.68 -7.54 8.54
N MET A 62 4.33 -6.41 8.25
CA MET A 62 4.24 -5.78 6.95
C MET A 62 4.82 -6.73 5.89
N LYS A 63 4.02 -6.98 4.85
CA LYS A 63 4.42 -7.77 3.68
C LYS A 63 4.07 -6.98 2.45
N TYR A 64 4.97 -6.94 1.49
CA TYR A 64 4.71 -6.30 0.21
C TYR A 64 5.43 -7.02 -0.91
N THR A 65 4.79 -7.04 -2.07
CA THR A 65 5.33 -7.66 -3.29
C THR A 65 5.04 -6.75 -4.47
N LEU A 66 5.94 -6.76 -5.44
CA LEU A 66 5.76 -6.10 -6.72
C LEU A 66 5.90 -7.15 -7.80
N HIS A 67 4.86 -7.36 -8.59
CA HIS A 67 4.90 -8.28 -9.72
C HIS A 67 4.83 -7.51 -11.02
N TYR A 68 5.65 -7.90 -11.99
CA TYR A 68 5.50 -7.57 -13.39
C TYR A 68 4.61 -8.62 -14.03
N CYS A 69 3.55 -8.17 -14.69
CA CYS A 69 2.58 -9.02 -15.37
C CYS A 69 2.57 -8.71 -16.86
N VAL A 70 2.64 -9.74 -17.69
CA VAL A 70 2.49 -9.68 -19.15
C VAL A 70 1.25 -10.47 -19.52
N ASP A 71 0.23 -9.79 -20.01
CA ASP A 71 -1.01 -10.41 -20.46
C ASP A 71 -0.86 -10.75 -21.96
N TYR A 72 -1.13 -12.00 -22.33
CA TYR A 72 -1.06 -12.50 -23.72
C TYR A 72 -2.46 -12.65 -24.34
N ASP A 73 -2.52 -12.72 -25.66
CA ASP A 73 -3.78 -12.79 -26.42
C ASP A 73 -4.57 -14.10 -26.18
N ASP A 74 -3.89 -15.15 -25.68
CA ASP A 74 -4.50 -16.42 -25.31
C ASP A 74 -5.20 -16.39 -23.93
N GLY A 75 -5.15 -15.23 -23.24
CA GLY A 75 -5.73 -15.03 -21.92
C GLY A 75 -4.86 -15.49 -20.77
N LEU A 76 -3.62 -15.93 -21.03
CA LEU A 76 -2.64 -16.23 -19.99
C LEU A 76 -1.90 -14.96 -19.56
N THR A 77 -1.46 -14.96 -18.29
CA THR A 77 -0.64 -13.89 -17.73
C THR A 77 0.64 -14.48 -17.16
N ASP A 78 1.79 -14.06 -17.69
CA ASP A 78 3.08 -14.32 -17.04
C ASP A 78 3.28 -13.36 -15.87
N ILE A 79 3.76 -13.90 -14.75
CA ILE A 79 3.95 -13.13 -13.51
C ILE A 79 5.39 -13.31 -13.03
N THR A 80 6.12 -12.20 -12.92
CA THR A 80 7.50 -12.17 -12.40
C THR A 80 7.58 -11.25 -11.18
N GLU A 81 8.07 -11.76 -10.04
CA GLU A 81 8.30 -10.93 -8.86
C GLU A 81 9.56 -10.06 -9.01
N ILE A 82 9.45 -8.79 -8.62
CA ILE A 82 10.55 -7.83 -8.55
C ILE A 82 10.91 -7.60 -7.08
N VAL A 83 12.13 -7.96 -6.72
CA VAL A 83 12.64 -7.84 -5.35
C VAL A 83 12.90 -6.36 -5.01
N PRO A 84 12.51 -5.88 -3.81
CA PRO A 84 12.84 -4.53 -3.38
C PRO A 84 14.35 -4.35 -3.21
N LYS A 85 14.83 -3.13 -3.47
CA LYS A 85 16.27 -2.77 -3.32
C LYS A 85 16.75 -2.85 -1.87
N LYS A 86 15.85 -2.66 -0.91
CA LYS A 86 16.14 -2.71 0.54
C LYS A 86 15.38 -3.85 1.19
N ASN A 87 15.90 -4.29 2.33
CA ASN A 87 15.26 -5.31 3.16
C ASN A 87 13.80 -4.97 3.47
N PHE A 88 12.98 -6.01 3.62
CA PHE A 88 11.57 -5.89 3.95
C PHE A 88 11.37 -5.12 5.25
N LEU A 89 10.46 -4.15 5.20
CA LEU A 89 10.02 -3.44 6.39
C LEU A 89 9.06 -4.36 7.13
N THR A 90 9.32 -4.62 8.41
CA THR A 90 8.44 -5.42 9.27
C THR A 90 7.37 -4.56 9.95
N THR A 91 7.63 -3.27 10.09
CA THR A 91 6.75 -2.30 10.76
C THR A 91 6.64 -0.98 10.00
N VAL A 92 5.52 -0.28 10.19
CA VAL A 92 5.31 1.11 9.74
C VAL A 92 4.64 1.91 10.85
N ALA A 93 5.24 3.04 11.24
CA ALA A 93 4.82 3.82 12.40
C ALA A 93 3.35 4.27 12.34
N ALA A 94 2.77 4.54 13.51
CA ALA A 94 1.42 5.10 13.61
C ALA A 94 1.35 6.50 12.99
N PHE A 95 0.18 6.86 12.44
CA PHE A 95 -0.05 8.20 11.94
C PHE A 95 0.18 9.25 13.04
N SER A 96 1.02 10.24 12.75
CA SER A 96 1.37 11.33 13.65
C SER A 96 1.39 12.66 12.88
N LYS A 97 1.14 13.76 13.58
CA LYS A 97 1.38 15.10 13.01
C LYS A 97 2.83 15.59 13.20
N LYS A 98 3.60 14.92 14.08
CA LYS A 98 4.92 15.39 14.52
C LYS A 98 6.08 14.89 13.65
N ASN A 99 5.97 13.70 13.08
CA ASN A 99 6.98 13.08 12.22
C ASN A 99 6.32 12.48 10.97
N THR A 100 7.10 11.87 10.07
CA THR A 100 6.57 11.30 8.82
C THR A 100 6.87 9.82 8.65
N ASP A 101 7.26 9.12 9.72
CA ASP A 101 7.68 7.71 9.68
C ASP A 101 6.53 6.75 9.34
N TYR A 102 5.29 7.24 9.42
CA TYR A 102 4.10 6.55 8.95
C TYR A 102 3.98 6.52 7.41
N ALA A 103 4.84 7.26 6.70
CA ALA A 103 4.86 7.36 5.25
C ALA A 103 6.23 6.93 4.72
N VAL A 104 6.28 5.75 4.10
CA VAL A 104 7.54 5.14 3.64
C VAL A 104 7.53 4.92 2.14
N ARG A 105 8.72 4.94 1.54
CA ARG A 105 8.94 4.73 0.11
C ARG A 105 9.67 3.42 -0.05
N ILE A 106 9.06 2.48 -0.77
CA ILE A 106 9.69 1.22 -1.14
C ILE A 106 10.33 1.44 -2.49
N SER A 107 11.64 1.16 -2.56
CA SER A 107 12.44 1.37 -3.76
C SER A 107 12.71 0.05 -4.46
N TYR A 108 12.61 0.06 -5.78
CA TYR A 108 12.92 -1.03 -6.68
C TYR A 108 13.95 -0.55 -7.69
N GLU A 109 14.91 -1.41 -8.01
CA GLU A 109 15.75 -1.19 -9.18
C GLU A 109 14.95 -1.58 -10.41
N TRP A 110 14.79 -0.64 -11.34
CA TRP A 110 14.01 -0.86 -12.54
C TRP A 110 14.93 -0.95 -13.75
N ASP A 111 14.87 -2.09 -14.41
CA ASP A 111 15.47 -2.28 -15.72
C ASP A 111 14.36 -2.27 -16.78
N ASN A 112 14.33 -1.24 -17.61
CA ASN A 112 13.34 -1.10 -18.68
C ASN A 112 13.53 -2.14 -19.80
N LYS A 113 14.70 -2.75 -19.93
CA LYS A 113 14.93 -3.86 -20.88
C LYS A 113 14.31 -5.15 -20.36
N LYS A 114 14.39 -5.38 -19.04
CA LYS A 114 13.83 -6.58 -18.40
C LYS A 114 12.33 -6.48 -18.14
N TYR A 115 11.85 -5.28 -17.82
CA TYR A 115 10.44 -5.01 -17.49
C TYR A 115 9.91 -3.83 -18.32
N PRO A 116 9.74 -4.02 -19.64
CA PRO A 116 9.20 -2.99 -20.51
C PRO A 116 7.74 -2.69 -20.19
N MET A 117 7.37 -1.41 -20.17
CA MET A 117 6.00 -0.97 -19.90
C MET A 117 5.28 -0.65 -21.21
N GLU A 118 4.54 -1.64 -21.71
CA GLU A 118 3.76 -1.64 -22.95
C GLU A 118 2.25 -1.66 -22.63
N GLU A 119 1.40 -1.84 -23.65
CA GLU A 119 -0.06 -1.81 -23.45
C GLU A 119 -0.60 -3.05 -22.73
N ASN A 120 0.02 -4.21 -22.99
CA ASN A 120 -0.33 -5.50 -22.41
C ASN A 120 0.44 -5.82 -21.11
N THR A 121 1.23 -4.87 -20.59
CA THR A 121 2.03 -5.09 -19.39
C THR A 121 1.60 -4.16 -18.25
N ARG A 122 1.76 -4.65 -17.02
CA ARG A 122 1.39 -3.90 -15.81
C ARG A 122 2.22 -4.35 -14.62
N PHE A 123 2.38 -3.43 -13.67
CA PHE A 123 2.87 -3.78 -12.34
C PHE A 123 1.71 -3.97 -11.38
N VAL A 124 1.81 -5.00 -10.55
CA VAL A 124 0.88 -5.29 -9.48
C VAL A 124 1.61 -5.21 -8.14
N PHE A 125 1.35 -4.15 -7.40
CA PHE A 125 1.86 -3.99 -6.04
C PHE A 125 0.83 -4.45 -5.02
N THR A 126 1.22 -5.35 -4.14
CA THR A 126 0.37 -5.83 -3.05
C THR A 126 0.99 -5.44 -1.72
N LEU A 127 0.18 -4.92 -0.81
CA LEU A 127 0.59 -4.54 0.54
C LEU A 127 -0.35 -5.18 1.56
N GLN A 128 0.22 -5.89 2.51
CA GLN A 128 -0.47 -6.40 3.69
C GLN A 128 0.16 -5.82 4.95
N GLY A 129 -0.69 -5.45 5.90
CA GLY A 129 -0.28 -5.01 7.23
C GLY A 129 -1.28 -5.44 8.29
N THR A 130 -0.79 -5.64 9.50
CA THR A 130 -1.55 -6.19 10.63
C THR A 130 -1.63 -5.19 11.77
N HIS A 131 -2.80 -5.08 12.40
CA HIS A 131 -2.97 -4.35 13.64
C HIS A 131 -2.40 -5.17 14.81
N PRO A 132 -1.52 -4.59 15.65
CA PRO A 132 -0.68 -5.36 16.56
C PRO A 132 -1.43 -6.06 17.69
N PHE A 133 -2.55 -5.50 18.15
CA PHE A 133 -3.29 -6.06 19.30
C PHE A 133 -4.40 -7.02 18.89
N SER A 134 -5.17 -6.66 17.87
CA SER A 134 -6.32 -7.46 17.42
C SER A 134 -5.96 -8.50 16.38
N ASN A 135 -4.73 -8.49 15.87
CA ASN A 135 -4.25 -9.28 14.75
C ASN A 135 -5.07 -9.11 13.44
N THR A 136 -5.95 -8.11 13.40
CA THR A 136 -6.74 -7.79 12.22
C THR A 136 -5.82 -7.31 11.11
N SER A 137 -5.84 -8.00 9.98
CA SER A 137 -5.00 -7.67 8.84
C SER A 137 -5.81 -7.00 7.74
N LYS A 138 -5.14 -6.17 6.94
CA LYS A 138 -5.71 -5.64 5.69
C LYS A 138 -4.71 -5.89 4.57
N CYS A 139 -5.21 -6.39 3.46
CA CYS A 139 -4.48 -6.48 2.21
C CYS A 139 -5.06 -5.44 1.23
N ILE A 140 -4.19 -4.70 0.55
CA ILE A 140 -4.57 -3.78 -0.53
C ILE A 140 -3.65 -4.03 -1.71
N LYS A 141 -4.23 -3.99 -2.91
CA LYS A 141 -3.53 -4.17 -4.18
C LYS A 141 -3.67 -2.89 -5.01
N ARG A 142 -2.61 -2.53 -5.73
CA ARG A 142 -2.61 -1.45 -6.72
C ARG A 142 -1.98 -1.95 -8.00
N GLU A 143 -2.67 -1.70 -9.10
CA GLU A 143 -2.13 -1.94 -10.44
C GLU A 143 -1.61 -0.62 -11.01
N TYR A 144 -0.51 -0.70 -11.73
CA TYR A 144 0.14 0.42 -12.41
C TYR A 144 0.38 0.05 -13.86
N ARG A 145 -0.11 0.91 -14.75
CA ARG A 145 0.20 0.86 -16.19
C ARG A 145 1.20 1.94 -16.54
N LYS A 146 1.65 1.96 -17.80
CA LYS A 146 2.61 2.94 -18.33
C LYS A 146 2.29 4.39 -17.93
N ASN A 147 1.03 4.78 -17.95
CA ASN A 147 0.60 6.15 -17.62
C ASN A 147 0.76 6.52 -16.13
N ASP A 148 0.86 5.53 -15.25
CA ASP A 148 1.02 5.73 -13.81
C ASP A 148 2.48 5.93 -13.40
N LEU A 149 3.42 5.69 -14.30
CA LEU A 149 4.85 5.90 -14.10
C LEU A 149 5.19 7.37 -14.35
N LYS A 150 5.79 8.04 -13.36
CA LYS A 150 6.10 9.48 -13.40
C LYS A 150 7.56 9.73 -13.04
N ILE A 151 8.27 10.52 -13.84
CA ILE A 151 9.59 11.04 -13.47
C ILE A 151 9.36 12.19 -12.48
N ALA A 152 9.44 11.87 -11.19
CA ALA A 152 8.98 12.75 -10.12
C ALA A 152 9.50 12.28 -8.76
N ASP A 153 9.29 13.07 -7.73
CA ASP A 153 9.41 12.65 -6.32
C ASP A 153 8.06 12.73 -5.62
N PHE A 154 7.86 11.90 -4.59
CA PHE A 154 6.66 12.03 -3.76
C PHE A 154 6.76 13.20 -2.79
N GLU A 155 5.64 13.90 -2.59
CA GLU A 155 5.46 14.83 -1.48
C GLU A 155 5.80 14.16 -0.14
N THR A 156 6.23 14.94 0.85
CA THR A 156 6.55 14.44 2.19
C THR A 156 5.28 14.20 3.03
N GLY A 157 5.33 13.24 3.95
CA GLY A 157 4.22 12.98 4.89
C GLY A 157 3.03 12.25 4.27
N LYS A 158 1.80 12.62 4.66
CA LYS A 158 0.57 11.85 4.35
C LYS A 158 0.13 11.83 2.88
N SER A 159 0.63 12.75 2.07
CA SER A 159 0.18 12.88 0.68
C SER A 159 0.80 11.80 -0.20
N CYS A 160 0.00 11.16 -1.04
CA CYS A 160 0.49 10.25 -2.07
C CYS A 160 0.75 10.94 -3.43
N LYS A 161 0.63 12.27 -3.48
CA LYS A 161 0.90 13.05 -4.69
C LYS A 161 2.39 13.09 -5.00
N PHE A 162 2.70 13.32 -6.26
CA PHE A 162 4.04 13.50 -6.77
C PHE A 162 4.27 14.97 -7.15
N ILE A 163 5.53 15.39 -7.05
CA ILE A 163 6.06 16.68 -7.47
C ILE A 163 6.97 16.39 -8.66
N LEU A 164 6.72 17.06 -9.79
CA LEU A 164 7.57 16.94 -10.97
C LEU A 164 8.98 17.46 -10.64
N ARG A 165 9.99 16.72 -11.09
CA ARG A 165 11.36 17.24 -11.09
C ARG A 165 11.49 18.17 -12.30
N HIS A 166 11.89 19.41 -12.04
CA HIS A 166 12.35 20.34 -13.06
C HIS A 166 13.78 20.00 -13.48
#